data_AF-A0A7C5KXW5-F1
#
_entry.id   AF-A0A7C5KXW5-F1
#
_cell.length_a   1.000
_cell.length_b   1.000
_cell.length_c   1.000
_cell.angle_alpha   90.00
_cell.angle_beta   90.00
_cell.angle_gamma   90.00
#
_symmetry.space_group_name_H-M   'P 1'
#
loop_
_entity.id
_entity.type
_entity.pdbx_description
1 polymer ?
#
loop_
_entity_poly.entity_id
_entity_poly.type
_entity_poly.pdbx_seq_one_letter_code
_entity_poly.pdbx_strand_id
1 'polypeptide(L)'
;MDINDSDFARYLQHLPSTAKDLVRLIGFDETHRLLDRHGGTKRYIPKNSRTKPSIWSAISDEAFRKLCAEYSGETLELPKPDSFLRIQRDLEIMHLTMRGVSRTQLVERYGLTRRQIGNIRRRYRAADQPPPITKVPPCGPGSRRGQTSRSQPANVIKKQAHS
;
A
#
# COMPACT_ATOMS: atom_id res chain seq x y z
N MET A 1 -5.17 1.08 19.16
CA MET A 1 -4.38 1.76 18.11
C MET A 1 -5.11 3.05 17.82
N ASP A 2 -4.52 4.20 18.14
CA ASP A 2 -5.13 5.50 17.81
C ASP A 2 -4.86 5.79 16.32
N ILE A 3 -5.67 5.18 15.45
CA ILE A 3 -5.63 5.48 14.02
C ILE A 3 -6.25 6.86 13.85
N ASN A 4 -5.44 7.84 13.43
CA ASN A 4 -5.90 9.18 13.14
C ASN A 4 -6.98 9.14 12.03
N ASP A 5 -8.04 9.95 12.13
CA ASP A 5 -9.19 9.90 11.20
C ASP A 5 -8.79 10.01 9.72
N SER A 6 -7.72 10.77 9.43
CA SER A 6 -7.16 10.92 8.08
C SER A 6 -6.50 9.64 7.54
N ASP A 7 -5.86 8.85 8.40
CA ASP A 7 -5.24 7.59 8.03
C ASP A 7 -6.30 6.50 7.84
N PHE A 8 -7.37 6.56 8.61
CA PHE A 8 -8.55 5.69 8.45
C PHE A 8 -9.24 5.88 7.10
N ALA A 9 -9.39 7.12 6.63
CA ALA A 9 -9.95 7.39 5.29
C ALA A 9 -9.09 6.78 4.18
N ARG A 10 -7.75 6.89 4.27
CA ARG A 10 -6.82 6.27 3.32
C ARG A 10 -6.89 4.74 3.40
N TYR A 11 -7.02 4.18 4.60
CA TYR A 11 -7.20 2.75 4.80
C TYR A 11 -8.42 2.21 4.06
N LEU A 12 -9.58 2.86 4.25
CA LEU A 12 -10.84 2.48 3.61
C LEU A 12 -10.78 2.53 2.08
N GLN A 13 -9.95 3.35 1.46
CA GLN A 13 -9.85 3.39 0.00
C GLN A 13 -9.27 2.09 -0.58
N HIS A 14 -8.37 1.43 0.13
CA HIS A 14 -7.66 0.24 -0.33
C HIS A 14 -8.32 -1.07 0.07
N LEU A 15 -9.35 -1.04 0.92
CA LEU A 15 -10.12 -2.22 1.28
C LEU A 15 -10.96 -2.72 0.10
N PRO A 16 -11.21 -4.04 -0.01
CA PRO A 16 -12.27 -4.53 -0.89
C PRO A 16 -13.64 -3.99 -0.42
N SER A 17 -14.57 -3.78 -1.35
CA SER A 17 -15.90 -3.18 -1.08
C SER A 17 -16.58 -3.81 0.14
N THR A 18 -16.61 -5.14 0.20
CA THR A 18 -17.20 -5.90 1.33
C THR A 18 -16.56 -5.57 2.68
N ALA A 19 -15.24 -5.37 2.73
CA ALA A 19 -14.58 -4.97 3.97
C ALA A 19 -14.90 -3.51 4.35
N LYS A 20 -15.07 -2.62 3.37
CA LYS A 20 -15.45 -1.22 3.64
C LYS A 20 -16.83 -1.16 4.29
N ASP A 21 -17.77 -1.96 3.78
CA ASP A 21 -19.14 -1.99 4.29
C ASP A 21 -19.17 -2.54 5.73
N LEU A 22 -18.38 -3.60 5.99
CA LEU A 22 -18.18 -4.11 7.36
C LEU A 22 -17.61 -3.05 8.30
N VAL A 23 -16.52 -2.38 7.90
CA VAL A 23 -15.90 -1.35 8.74
C VAL A 23 -16.86 -0.18 9.00
N ARG A 24 -17.68 0.19 8.00
CA ARG A 24 -18.71 1.23 8.17
C ARG A 24 -19.84 0.81 9.10
N LEU A 25 -20.21 -0.47 9.10
CA LEU A 25 -21.35 -0.99 9.85
C LEU A 25 -21.02 -1.30 11.31
N ILE A 26 -19.94 -2.05 11.56
CA ILE A 26 -19.58 -2.55 12.89
C ILE A 26 -18.34 -1.87 13.48
N GLY A 27 -17.64 -1.05 12.69
CA GLY A 27 -16.41 -0.40 13.09
C GLY A 27 -15.15 -1.19 12.72
N PHE A 28 -14.01 -0.51 12.79
CA PHE A 28 -12.71 -1.05 12.40
C PHE A 28 -12.26 -2.21 13.30
N ASP A 29 -12.27 -2.01 14.62
CA ASP A 29 -11.75 -3.00 15.56
C ASP A 29 -12.54 -4.30 15.53
N GLU A 30 -13.87 -4.19 15.44
CA GLU A 30 -14.76 -5.34 15.34
C GLU A 30 -14.60 -6.06 14.00
N THR A 31 -14.46 -5.31 12.91
CA THR A 31 -14.16 -5.91 11.59
C THR A 31 -12.81 -6.61 11.60
N HIS A 32 -11.78 -6.02 12.20
CA HIS A 32 -10.47 -6.63 12.32
C HIS A 32 -10.53 -7.95 13.09
N ARG A 33 -11.16 -7.97 14.27
CA ARG A 33 -11.35 -9.18 15.09
C ARG A 33 -12.11 -10.27 14.33
N LEU A 34 -13.12 -9.88 13.56
CA LEU A 34 -13.90 -10.80 12.73
C LEU A 34 -13.04 -11.43 11.62
N LEU A 35 -12.30 -10.60 10.88
CA LEU A 35 -11.46 -11.06 9.77
C LEU A 35 -10.26 -11.88 10.24
N ASP A 36 -9.70 -11.54 11.40
CA ASP A 36 -8.57 -12.28 11.98
C ASP A 36 -8.96 -13.73 12.33
N ARG A 37 -10.15 -13.94 12.91
CA ARG A 37 -10.62 -15.30 13.25
C ARG A 37 -11.33 -16.05 12.13
N HIS A 38 -12.05 -15.33 11.26
CA HIS A 38 -13.00 -15.96 10.32
C HIS A 38 -12.83 -15.49 8.86
N GLY A 39 -11.81 -14.68 8.57
CA GLY A 39 -11.57 -14.17 7.22
C GLY A 39 -11.25 -15.28 6.21
N GLY A 40 -11.53 -15.00 4.94
CA GLY A 40 -11.31 -15.93 3.82
C GLY A 40 -12.37 -17.02 3.67
N THR A 41 -13.49 -16.94 4.40
CA THR A 41 -14.58 -17.93 4.33
C THR A 41 -15.94 -17.26 4.12
N LYS A 42 -16.85 -17.95 3.43
CA LYS A 42 -18.25 -17.51 3.30
C LYS A 42 -18.99 -17.83 4.61
N ARG A 43 -19.68 -16.85 5.18
CA ARG A 43 -20.39 -17.01 6.45
C ARG A 43 -21.83 -16.61 6.30
N TYR A 44 -22.71 -17.53 6.67
CA TYR A 44 -24.14 -17.28 6.73
C TYR A 44 -24.47 -16.41 7.94
N ILE A 45 -25.29 -15.38 7.71
CA ILE A 45 -25.75 -14.46 8.74
C ILE A 45 -27.17 -14.88 9.14
N PRO A 46 -27.36 -15.33 10.39
CA PRO A 46 -28.66 -15.80 10.82
C PRO A 46 -29.68 -14.66 10.79
N LYS A 47 -30.90 -14.98 10.36
CA LYS A 47 -32.05 -14.06 10.41
C LYS A 47 -32.43 -13.67 11.84
N ASN A 48 -32.12 -14.53 12.81
CA ASN A 48 -32.44 -14.29 14.21
C ASN A 48 -31.21 -13.80 14.97
N SER A 49 -31.25 -12.54 15.42
CA SER A 49 -30.23 -11.96 16.30
C SER A 49 -30.33 -12.42 17.77
N ARG A 50 -31.35 -13.23 18.12
CA ARG A 50 -31.60 -13.75 19.47
C ARG A 50 -30.49 -14.66 19.99
N THR A 51 -29.91 -15.46 19.12
CA THR A 51 -28.88 -16.44 19.49
C THR A 51 -27.64 -16.15 18.68
N LYS A 52 -26.62 -15.63 19.34
CA LYS A 52 -25.31 -15.41 18.74
C LYS A 52 -24.61 -16.76 18.56
N PRO A 53 -24.37 -17.20 17.31
CA PRO A 53 -23.62 -18.43 17.08
C PRO A 53 -22.19 -18.29 17.59
N SER A 54 -21.57 -19.38 18.04
CA SER A 54 -20.19 -19.38 18.57
C SER A 54 -19.16 -18.80 17.58
N ILE A 55 -19.43 -18.87 16.27
CA ILE A 55 -18.60 -18.28 15.21
C ILE A 55 -18.61 -16.74 15.19
N TRP A 56 -19.57 -16.09 15.85
CA TRP A 56 -19.63 -14.63 15.95
C TRP A 56 -19.15 -14.14 17.33
N SER A 57 -18.61 -15.05 18.17
CA SER A 57 -18.04 -14.72 19.49
C SER A 57 -16.85 -13.76 19.42
N ALA A 58 -16.24 -13.60 18.24
CA ALA A 58 -15.13 -12.68 18.01
C ALA A 58 -15.51 -11.20 18.09
N ILE A 59 -16.79 -10.87 17.85
CA ILE A 59 -17.31 -9.50 17.84
C ILE A 59 -18.27 -9.25 19.00
N SER A 60 -18.51 -7.99 19.33
CA SER A 60 -19.50 -7.58 20.34
C SER A 60 -20.95 -7.92 19.91
N ASP A 61 -21.84 -8.04 20.88
CA ASP A 61 -23.26 -8.31 20.60
C ASP A 61 -23.94 -7.15 19.86
N GLU A 62 -23.49 -5.92 20.08
CA GLU A 62 -23.97 -4.75 19.36
C GLU A 62 -23.55 -4.79 17.89
N ALA A 63 -22.27 -5.10 17.60
CA ALA A 63 -21.78 -5.28 16.25
C ALA A 63 -22.55 -6.39 15.52
N PHE A 64 -22.77 -7.53 16.19
CA PHE A 64 -23.53 -8.63 15.64
C PHE A 64 -24.99 -8.23 15.32
N ARG A 65 -25.64 -7.47 16.20
CA ARG A 65 -27.00 -6.96 15.96
C ARG A 65 -27.08 -6.04 14.74
N LYS A 66 -26.11 -5.14 14.56
CA LYS A 66 -26.02 -4.27 13.37
C LYS A 66 -25.83 -5.09 12.09
N LEU A 67 -24.96 -6.10 12.15
CA LEU A 67 -24.67 -7.00 11.04
C LEU A 67 -25.92 -7.84 10.66
N CYS A 68 -26.63 -8.36 11.65
CA CYS A 68 -27.91 -9.04 11.44
C CYS A 68 -28.99 -8.09 10.90
N ALA A 69 -29.01 -6.81 11.26
CA ALA A 69 -30.02 -5.87 10.78
C ALA A 69 -29.88 -5.58 9.27
N GLU A 70 -28.64 -5.48 8.79
CA GLU A 70 -28.36 -5.15 7.39
C GLU A 70 -28.36 -6.40 6.48
N TYR A 71 -27.75 -7.49 6.93
CA TYR A 71 -27.46 -8.67 6.09
C TYR A 71 -28.25 -9.93 6.52
N SER A 72 -29.40 -9.77 7.20
CA SER A 72 -30.18 -10.90 7.69
C SER A 72 -30.50 -11.91 6.60
N GLY A 73 -30.08 -13.17 6.80
CA GLY A 73 -30.42 -14.26 5.88
C GLY A 73 -29.58 -14.31 4.61
N GLU A 74 -28.52 -13.51 4.52
CA GLU A 74 -27.55 -13.56 3.42
C GLU A 74 -26.28 -14.33 3.81
N THR A 75 -25.53 -14.77 2.78
CA THR A 75 -24.20 -15.34 2.96
C THR A 75 -23.17 -14.30 2.58
N LEU A 76 -22.44 -13.79 3.57
CA LEU A 76 -21.40 -12.78 3.36
C LEU A 76 -20.06 -13.46 3.08
N GLU A 77 -19.37 -13.00 2.04
CA GLU A 77 -18.00 -13.42 1.75
C GLU A 77 -17.01 -12.60 2.57
N LEU A 78 -16.41 -13.20 3.60
CA LEU A 78 -15.41 -12.50 4.40
C LEU A 78 -14.08 -12.48 3.63
N PRO A 79 -13.51 -11.29 3.36
CA PRO A 79 -12.21 -11.19 2.71
C PRO A 79 -11.11 -11.82 3.56
N LYS A 80 -10.01 -12.21 2.92
CA LYS A 80 -8.87 -12.83 3.62
C LYS A 80 -8.18 -11.85 4.58
N PRO A 81 -7.72 -12.31 5.75
CA PRO A 81 -6.97 -11.47 6.69
C PRO A 81 -5.66 -10.96 6.11
N ASP A 82 -5.03 -11.70 5.18
CA ASP A 82 -3.82 -11.27 4.46
C ASP A 82 -3.96 -9.89 3.81
N SER A 83 -5.13 -9.59 3.23
CA SER A 83 -5.39 -8.29 2.62
C SER A 83 -5.36 -7.18 3.66
N PHE A 84 -5.92 -7.44 4.85
CA PHE A 84 -5.95 -6.50 5.97
C PHE A 84 -4.54 -6.24 6.52
N LEU A 85 -3.81 -7.31 6.83
CA LEU A 85 -2.44 -7.26 7.36
C LEU A 85 -1.48 -6.54 6.39
N ARG A 86 -1.64 -6.80 5.10
CA ARG A 86 -0.86 -6.14 4.06
C ARG A 86 -1.11 -4.64 4.04
N ILE A 87 -2.36 -4.20 4.10
CA ILE A 87 -2.71 -2.77 4.09
C ILE A 87 -2.23 -2.09 5.36
N GLN A 88 -2.39 -2.73 6.53
CA GLN A 88 -1.90 -2.21 7.81
C GLN A 88 -0.39 -1.97 7.77
N ARG A 89 0.40 -2.96 7.31
CA ARG A 89 1.85 -2.81 7.16
C ARG A 89 2.22 -1.68 6.19
N ASP A 90 1.53 -1.61 5.05
CA ASP A 90 1.78 -0.59 4.04
C ASP A 90 1.52 0.83 4.58
N LEU A 91 0.47 1.02 5.41
CA LEU A 91 0.20 2.29 6.11
C LEU A 91 1.28 2.63 7.14
N GLU A 92 1.72 1.67 7.93
CA GLU A 92 2.77 1.90 8.93
C GLU A 92 4.09 2.35 8.27
N ILE A 93 4.45 1.71 7.14
CA ILE A 93 5.59 2.11 6.32
C ILE A 93 5.43 3.55 5.81
N MET A 94 4.22 3.93 5.37
CA MET A 94 3.93 5.30 4.94
C MET A 94 4.04 6.30 6.08
N HIS A 95 3.49 5.99 7.25
CA HIS A 95 3.58 6.83 8.44
C HIS A 95 5.03 7.06 8.86
N LEU A 96 5.85 6.00 8.93
CA LEU A 96 7.28 6.10 9.23
C LEU A 96 8.03 6.88 8.15
N THR A 97 7.65 6.73 6.88
CA THR A 97 8.22 7.52 5.78
C THR A 97 7.90 9.02 5.95
N MET A 98 6.67 9.37 6.34
CA MET A 98 6.27 10.76 6.60
C MET A 98 7.02 11.36 7.79
N ARG A 99 7.37 10.53 8.79
CA ARG A 99 8.23 10.91 9.92
C ARG A 99 9.72 11.03 9.57
N GLY A 100 10.10 10.83 8.30
CA GLY A 100 11.47 10.98 7.83
C GLY A 100 12.36 9.75 7.98
N VAL A 101 11.80 8.57 8.30
CA VAL A 101 12.59 7.33 8.39
C VAL A 101 13.17 6.99 7.02
N SER A 102 14.46 6.67 7.00
CA SER A 102 15.18 6.37 5.75
C SER A 102 14.70 5.06 5.13
N ARG A 103 14.78 4.97 3.80
CA ARG A 103 14.38 3.76 3.06
C ARG A 103 15.15 2.51 3.48
N THR A 104 16.43 2.67 3.84
CA THR A 104 17.29 1.57 4.28
C THR A 104 16.81 1.01 5.62
N GLN A 105 16.47 1.86 6.59
CA GLN A 105 15.93 1.45 7.88
C GLN A 105 14.58 0.72 7.74
N LEU A 106 13.73 1.14 6.81
CA LEU A 106 12.46 0.46 6.52
C LEU A 106 12.66 -0.94 5.90
N VAL A 107 13.66 -1.09 5.02
CA VAL A 107 14.02 -2.42 4.46
C VAL A 107 14.43 -3.38 5.58
N GLU A 108 15.29 -2.92 6.47
CA GLU A 108 15.82 -3.70 7.58
C GLU A 108 14.73 -4.07 8.59
N ARG A 109 13.87 -3.12 8.97
CA ARG A 109 12.79 -3.34 9.93
C ARG A 109 11.70 -4.30 9.44
N TYR A 110 11.31 -4.20 8.17
CA TYR A 110 10.18 -4.97 7.62
C TYR A 110 10.59 -6.16 6.76
N GLY A 111 11.89 -6.36 6.51
CA GLY A 111 12.41 -7.40 5.63
C GLY A 111 11.96 -7.26 4.16
N LEU A 112 11.62 -6.05 3.72
CA LEU A 112 11.09 -5.78 2.38
C LEU A 112 12.18 -5.25 1.44
N THR A 113 12.04 -5.50 0.14
CA THR A 113 12.98 -4.93 -0.83
C THR A 113 12.78 -3.42 -1.00
N ARG A 114 13.85 -2.69 -1.36
CA ARG A 114 13.79 -1.25 -1.69
C ARG A 114 12.76 -0.94 -2.78
N ARG A 115 12.54 -1.88 -3.71
CA ARG A 115 11.52 -1.82 -4.77
C ARG A 115 10.11 -1.91 -4.21
N GLN A 116 9.84 -2.86 -3.31
CA GLN A 116 8.53 -3.00 -2.65
C GLN A 116 8.16 -1.74 -1.86
N ILE A 117 9.08 -1.20 -1.07
CA ILE A 117 8.86 0.07 -0.33
C ILE A 117 8.58 1.23 -1.29
N GLY A 118 9.29 1.30 -2.42
CA GLY A 118 9.03 2.30 -3.46
C GLY A 118 7.65 2.14 -4.12
N ASN A 119 7.20 0.91 -4.34
CA ASN A 119 5.88 0.62 -4.91
C ASN A 119 4.75 0.95 -3.94
N ILE A 120 4.92 0.64 -2.64
CA ILE A 120 4.01 1.06 -1.57
C ILE A 120 3.89 2.58 -1.60
N ARG A 121 5.00 3.31 -1.52
CA ARG A 121 4.97 4.78 -1.58
C ARG A 121 4.22 5.34 -2.79
N ARG A 122 4.43 4.77 -3.99
CA ARG A 122 3.72 5.21 -5.20
C ARG A 122 2.21 4.94 -5.13
N ARG A 123 1.82 3.76 -4.64
CA ARG A 123 0.42 3.36 -4.52
C ARG A 123 -0.38 4.30 -3.61
N TYR A 124 0.18 4.68 -2.48
CA TYR A 124 -0.50 5.51 -1.49
C TYR A 124 -0.32 7.02 -1.72
N ARG A 125 0.74 7.46 -2.42
CA ARG A 125 0.91 8.87 -2.79
C ARG A 125 0.00 9.31 -3.93
N ALA A 126 -0.42 8.39 -4.81
CA ALA A 126 -1.35 8.68 -5.91
C ALA A 126 -2.78 9.01 -5.42
N ALA A 127 -3.14 8.58 -4.21
CA ALA A 127 -4.44 8.89 -3.59
C ALA A 127 -4.50 10.32 -3.00
N ASP A 128 -3.36 10.97 -2.79
CA ASP A 128 -3.23 12.23 -2.06
C ASP A 128 -2.73 13.41 -2.93
N GLN A 129 -2.44 13.18 -4.22
CA GLN A 129 -1.87 14.19 -5.10
C GLN A 129 -2.28 13.98 -6.57
N PRO A 130 -2.71 15.03 -7.32
CA PRO A 130 -2.83 14.95 -8.78
C PRO A 130 -1.46 14.55 -9.38
N PRO A 131 -1.46 13.89 -10.56
CA PRO A 131 -0.26 13.32 -11.13
C PRO A 131 0.88 14.35 -11.13
N PRO A 132 2.11 13.96 -10.76
CA PRO A 132 3.22 14.87 -10.83
C PRO A 132 3.34 15.36 -12.27
N ILE A 133 3.20 16.67 -12.49
CA ILE A 133 3.69 17.31 -13.71
C ILE A 133 5.15 16.87 -13.78
N THR A 134 5.48 16.06 -14.77
CA THR A 134 6.81 15.51 -14.96
C THR A 134 7.80 16.65 -15.13
N LYS A 135 8.43 17.09 -14.03
CA LYS A 135 9.73 17.72 -14.12
C LYS A 135 10.71 16.60 -14.40
N VAL A 136 10.95 16.37 -15.69
CA VAL A 136 12.17 15.74 -16.19
C VAL A 136 13.34 16.35 -15.39
N PRO A 137 14.22 15.56 -14.77
CA PRO A 137 15.31 16.12 -13.99
C PRO A 137 16.21 16.98 -14.90
N PRO A 138 16.53 18.23 -14.53
CA PRO A 138 17.55 19.00 -15.23
C PRO A 138 18.94 18.36 -15.02
N CYS A 139 19.77 18.51 -16.05
CA CYS A 139 21.04 17.85 -16.34
C CYS A 139 22.11 17.77 -15.21
N GLY A 140 22.89 16.69 -15.27
CA GLY A 140 24.36 16.72 -15.22
C GLY A 140 25.07 16.36 -13.91
N PRO A 141 26.18 15.61 -13.97
CA PRO A 141 27.34 15.88 -13.14
C PRO A 141 28.50 16.36 -14.01
N GLY A 142 28.89 17.62 -13.83
CA GLY A 142 30.18 18.15 -14.28
C GLY A 142 31.22 18.14 -13.16
N SER A 143 32.49 17.94 -13.54
CA SER A 143 33.76 18.08 -12.79
C SER A 143 34.33 16.79 -12.16
N ARG A 144 35.63 16.47 -12.27
CA ARG A 144 36.78 16.98 -13.06
C ARG A 144 38.00 16.07 -12.73
N ARG A 145 38.82 15.72 -13.73
CA ARG A 145 40.32 15.72 -13.73
C ARG A 145 40.91 14.54 -14.54
N GLY A 146 41.79 14.91 -15.46
CA GLY A 146 42.67 14.04 -16.22
C GLY A 146 43.32 14.83 -17.35
N GLN A 147 44.27 15.70 -17.00
CA GLN A 147 45.16 16.35 -17.95
C GLN A 147 46.04 15.29 -18.63
N THR A 148 46.17 15.32 -19.95
CA THR A 148 47.46 15.16 -20.64
C THR A 148 47.35 15.74 -22.04
N SER A 149 48.10 16.82 -22.24
CA SER A 149 48.52 17.41 -23.50
C SER A 149 49.23 16.40 -24.42
N ARG A 150 48.93 16.42 -25.73
CA ARG A 150 49.96 16.50 -26.78
C ARG A 150 49.37 16.62 -28.19
N SER A 151 49.70 17.74 -28.83
CA SER A 151 50.15 17.89 -30.22
C SER A 151 49.28 17.38 -31.39
N GLN A 152 48.73 18.36 -32.12
CA GLN A 152 48.59 18.39 -33.59
C GLN A 152 49.91 18.00 -34.32
N PRO A 153 49.94 17.65 -35.63
CA PRO A 153 49.15 18.30 -36.68
C PRO A 153 48.70 17.44 -37.88
N ALA A 154 48.00 18.16 -38.77
CA ALA A 154 47.61 17.82 -40.13
C ALA A 154 48.70 17.16 -41.00
N ASN A 155 48.28 16.24 -41.85
CA ASN A 155 49.00 15.78 -43.05
C ASN A 155 47.94 15.64 -44.16
N VAL A 156 47.78 16.65 -45.03
CA VAL A 156 48.46 16.86 -46.32
C VAL A 156 48.10 15.82 -47.40
N ILE A 157 47.59 16.38 -48.49
CA ILE A 157 47.26 15.86 -49.81
C ILE A 157 48.49 15.23 -50.49
N LYS A 158 48.35 14.06 -51.17
CA LYS A 158 48.75 13.81 -52.59
C LYS A 158 48.85 12.32 -52.98
N LYS A 159 48.26 12.03 -54.15
CA LYS A 159 48.70 11.20 -55.31
C LYS A 159 48.98 9.69 -55.16
N GLN A 160 48.38 8.90 -56.07
CA GLN A 160 48.97 8.09 -57.18
C GLN A 160 47.87 7.10 -57.67
N ALA A 161 47.40 7.03 -58.93
CA ALA A 161 47.99 6.71 -60.23
C ALA A 161 48.20 5.19 -60.51
N HIS A 162 47.75 4.75 -61.69
CA HIS A 162 47.90 3.42 -62.36
C HIS A 162 46.94 2.32 -61.86
N SER A 163 46.22 1.56 -62.70
CA SER A 163 46.53 1.02 -64.03
C SER A 163 45.33 0.96 -64.96
#